data_AF-A0A0B3A921-F1
#
_entry.id   AF-A0A0B3A921-F1
#
_cell.length_a   1.000
_cell.length_b   1.000
_cell.length_c   1.000
_cell.angle_alpha   90.00
_cell.angle_beta   90.00
_cell.angle_gamma   90.00
#
_symmetry.space_group_name_H-M   'P 1'
#
loop_
_entity.id
_entity.type
_entity.pdbx_description
1 polymer ?
#
loop_
_entity_poly.entity_id
_entity_poly.type
_entity_poly.pdbx_seq_one_letter_code
_entity_poly.pdbx_strand_id
1 'polypeptide(L)'
;MQSSVGGTMSDKPALQKKGLLFTVMTFLLMFSVFIIALSYAERISSIKGMMVGAGAIHKQRYYEDDIASRAYADLLGLNISLTHTGNTRIVNLSIPNIGNGTNPHYHMQFYKDFIERVYSSDNNINITLREFNATITLSPINTTISLDTNNTKLTNLSLLSEFSLVLKTNETAIPIVTPSFDAGAISLNIAILNESDEVISTTVASVSGSGANSITYAFGGAKIVIFEFGQTSIGTSSMVISTTIPVEYRGFSLSFLSPSPLSAIGGNVSIASRSTNSTKNTKILLAKES
;
A
#
# COMPACT_ATOMS: atom_id res chain seq x y z
N MET A 1 -67.21 -73.98 53.28
CA MET A 1 -66.90 -72.97 52.25
C MET A 1 -65.40 -73.02 51.98
N GLN A 2 -65.06 -72.99 50.69
CA GLN A 2 -63.72 -72.97 50.07
C GLN A 2 -62.82 -71.86 50.67
N SER A 3 -61.49 -71.84 50.56
CA SER A 3 -60.64 -72.23 49.43
C SER A 3 -59.18 -72.52 49.83
N SER A 4 -58.62 -73.52 49.14
CA SER A 4 -57.20 -73.69 48.85
C SER A 4 -56.57 -72.41 48.28
N VAL A 5 -55.33 -72.08 48.65
CA VAL A 5 -54.31 -71.64 47.69
C VAL A 5 -52.94 -72.18 48.11
N GLY A 6 -52.52 -73.26 47.46
CA GLY A 6 -51.10 -73.50 47.20
C GLY A 6 -50.61 -72.52 46.12
N GLY A 7 -49.35 -72.07 46.20
CA GLY A 7 -48.82 -71.05 45.31
C GLY A 7 -47.33 -70.81 45.44
N THR A 8 -46.54 -71.86 45.16
CA THR A 8 -45.20 -71.85 44.55
C THR A 8 -44.13 -70.85 44.99
N MET A 9 -43.11 -71.38 45.69
CA MET A 9 -41.71 -71.04 45.44
C MET A 9 -41.42 -71.14 43.92
N SER A 10 -41.45 -70.04 43.15
CA SER A 10 -40.88 -70.07 41.78
C SER A 10 -40.53 -68.72 41.14
N ASP A 11 -40.53 -67.57 41.83
CA ASP A 11 -40.26 -66.28 41.15
C ASP A 11 -38.83 -65.72 41.33
N LYS A 12 -38.02 -66.31 42.22
CA LYS A 12 -36.66 -65.83 42.54
C LYS A 12 -35.64 -65.91 41.39
N PRO A 13 -35.54 -67.01 40.60
CA PRO A 13 -34.52 -67.09 39.54
C PRO A 13 -34.85 -66.21 38.32
N ALA A 14 -36.13 -65.92 38.07
CA ALA A 14 -36.54 -65.04 36.99
C ALA A 14 -36.23 -63.56 37.28
N LEU A 15 -36.39 -63.11 38.54
CA LEU A 15 -36.02 -61.76 38.97
C LEU A 15 -34.50 -61.52 38.89
N GLN A 16 -33.69 -62.50 39.33
CA GLN A 16 -32.22 -62.39 39.27
C GLN A 16 -31.70 -62.34 37.83
N LYS A 17 -32.27 -63.13 36.91
CA LYS A 17 -31.94 -63.10 35.48
C LYS A 17 -32.31 -61.76 34.84
N LYS A 18 -33.45 -61.16 35.19
CA LYS A 18 -33.86 -59.83 34.71
C LYS A 18 -32.95 -58.71 35.23
N GLY A 19 -32.53 -58.78 36.50
CA GLY A 19 -31.59 -57.83 37.10
C GLY A 19 -30.20 -57.89 36.47
N LEU A 20 -29.69 -59.10 36.20
CA LEU A 20 -28.43 -59.30 35.47
C LEU A 20 -28.52 -58.73 34.05
N LEU A 21 -29.60 -59.03 33.33
CA LEU A 21 -29.80 -58.55 31.96
C LEU A 21 -29.87 -57.02 31.91
N PHE A 22 -30.60 -56.40 32.83
CA PHE A 22 -30.66 -54.95 32.96
C PHE A 22 -29.27 -54.35 33.19
N THR A 23 -28.50 -54.90 34.14
CA THR A 23 -27.16 -54.40 34.48
C THR A 23 -26.19 -54.49 33.31
N VAL A 24 -26.20 -55.61 32.57
CA VAL A 24 -25.39 -55.79 31.35
C VAL A 24 -25.80 -54.79 30.27
N MET A 25 -27.11 -54.59 30.06
CA MET A 25 -27.63 -53.62 29.09
C MET A 25 -27.19 -52.19 29.45
N THR A 26 -27.28 -51.80 30.72
CA THR A 26 -26.86 -50.48 31.20
C THR A 26 -25.35 -50.28 31.03
N PHE A 27 -24.54 -51.31 31.30
CA PHE A 27 -23.09 -51.25 31.07
C PHE A 27 -22.74 -51.08 29.59
N LEU A 28 -23.40 -51.83 28.70
CA LEU A 28 -23.22 -51.68 27.24
C LEU A 28 -23.63 -50.29 26.75
N LEU A 29 -24.69 -49.73 27.32
CA LEU A 29 -25.19 -48.40 26.96
C LEU A 29 -24.25 -47.28 27.47
N MET A 30 -23.72 -47.42 28.69
CA MET A 30 -22.67 -46.55 29.21
C MET A 30 -21.38 -46.63 28.40
N PHE A 31 -20.96 -47.84 28.00
CA PHE A 31 -19.73 -48.04 27.23
C PHE A 31 -19.84 -47.47 25.81
N SER A 32 -21.00 -47.58 25.18
CA SER A 32 -21.26 -46.98 23.87
C SER A 32 -21.28 -45.46 23.92
N VAL A 33 -21.90 -44.86 24.94
CA VAL A 33 -21.82 -43.40 25.18
C VAL A 33 -20.37 -42.96 25.43
N PHE A 34 -19.60 -43.75 26.18
CA PHE A 34 -18.19 -43.45 26.46
C PHE A 34 -17.32 -43.45 25.19
N ILE A 35 -17.47 -44.44 24.31
CA ILE A 35 -16.75 -44.47 23.02
C ILE A 35 -17.11 -43.26 22.15
N ILE A 36 -18.41 -42.93 22.05
CA ILE A 36 -18.88 -41.78 21.27
C ILE A 36 -18.29 -40.47 21.83
N ALA A 37 -18.25 -40.32 23.16
CA ALA A 37 -17.66 -39.16 23.81
C ALA A 37 -16.15 -39.05 23.58
N LEU A 38 -15.42 -40.17 23.61
CA LEU A 38 -13.98 -40.21 23.33
C LEU A 38 -13.67 -39.80 21.88
N SER A 39 -14.39 -40.38 20.91
CA SER A 39 -14.25 -40.02 19.50
C SER A 39 -14.66 -38.57 19.21
N TYR A 40 -15.66 -38.05 19.91
CA TYR A 40 -16.04 -36.63 19.83
C TYR A 40 -14.95 -35.71 20.38
N ALA A 41 -14.32 -36.07 21.50
CA ALA A 41 -13.21 -35.32 22.10
C ALA A 41 -11.96 -35.31 21.21
N GLU A 42 -11.59 -36.45 20.62
CA GLU A 42 -10.48 -36.54 19.65
C GLU A 42 -10.74 -35.70 18.40
N ARG A 43 -11.98 -35.73 17.89
CA ARG A 43 -12.38 -34.95 16.72
C ARG A 43 -12.35 -33.45 17.00
N ILE A 44 -12.81 -33.00 18.17
CA ILE A 44 -12.69 -31.59 18.59
C ILE A 44 -11.23 -31.18 18.78
N SER A 45 -10.39 -32.04 19.34
CA SER A 45 -8.96 -31.79 19.50
C SER A 45 -8.25 -31.63 18.15
N SER A 46 -8.55 -32.50 17.19
CA SER A 46 -8.04 -32.44 15.81
C SER A 46 -8.51 -31.19 15.07
N ILE A 47 -9.80 -30.82 15.21
CA ILE A 47 -10.36 -29.58 14.62
C ILE A 47 -9.71 -28.33 15.26
N LYS A 48 -9.50 -28.32 16.57
CA LYS A 48 -8.76 -27.25 17.26
C LYS A 48 -7.30 -27.17 16.78
N GLY A 49 -6.63 -28.32 16.61
CA GLY A 49 -5.27 -28.39 16.07
C GLY A 49 -5.15 -27.83 14.65
N MET A 50 -6.13 -28.12 13.78
CA MET A 50 -6.21 -27.59 12.42
C MET A 50 -6.52 -26.07 12.40
N MET A 51 -7.36 -25.58 13.30
CA MET A 51 -7.67 -24.15 13.41
C MET A 51 -6.49 -23.31 13.94
N VAL A 52 -5.68 -23.85 14.85
CA VAL A 52 -4.51 -23.16 15.41
C VAL A 52 -3.37 -23.04 14.39
N GLY A 53 -3.21 -24.02 13.49
CA GLY A 53 -2.22 -23.97 12.41
C GLY A 53 -2.62 -23.09 11.21
N ALA A 54 -3.92 -23.04 10.87
CA ALA A 54 -4.40 -22.24 9.73
C ALA A 54 -4.46 -20.73 10.04
N GLY A 55 -4.74 -20.34 11.29
CA GLY A 55 -4.90 -18.93 11.67
C GLY A 55 -3.65 -18.08 11.50
N ALA A 56 -2.46 -18.61 11.78
CA ALA A 56 -1.19 -17.89 11.62
C ALA A 56 -0.83 -17.65 10.14
N ILE A 57 -1.09 -18.64 9.28
CA ILE A 57 -0.81 -18.55 7.84
C ILE A 57 -1.77 -17.56 7.16
N HIS A 58 -3.05 -17.59 7.50
CA HIS A 58 -4.02 -16.64 6.96
C HIS A 58 -3.74 -15.20 7.43
N LYS A 59 -3.34 -15.01 8.70
CA LYS A 59 -2.87 -13.71 9.19
C LYS A 59 -1.61 -13.24 8.48
N GLN A 60 -0.61 -14.11 8.31
CA GLN A 60 0.61 -13.77 7.57
C GLN A 60 0.31 -13.36 6.13
N ARG A 61 -0.55 -14.11 5.42
CA ARG A 61 -0.96 -13.78 4.04
C ARG A 61 -1.73 -12.47 3.97
N TYR A 62 -2.61 -12.20 4.94
CA TYR A 62 -3.30 -10.92 5.04
C TYR A 62 -2.30 -9.76 5.19
N TYR A 63 -1.26 -9.90 6.01
CA TYR A 63 -0.23 -8.86 6.14
C TYR A 63 0.62 -8.73 4.87
N GLU A 64 0.97 -9.84 4.22
CA GLU A 64 1.66 -9.83 2.93
C GLU A 64 0.83 -9.10 1.87
N ASP A 65 -0.48 -9.36 1.81
CA ASP A 65 -1.40 -8.72 0.87
C ASP A 65 -1.62 -7.24 1.18
N ASP A 66 -1.81 -6.85 2.45
CA ASP A 66 -1.97 -5.45 2.90
C ASP A 66 -0.72 -4.60 2.61
N ILE A 67 0.46 -5.14 2.89
CA ILE A 67 1.74 -4.47 2.58
C ILE A 67 1.94 -4.39 1.05
N ALA A 68 1.56 -5.44 0.31
CA ALA A 68 1.74 -5.49 -1.14
C ALA A 68 0.68 -4.69 -1.92
N SER A 69 -0.51 -4.41 -1.35
CA SER A 69 -1.65 -3.78 -2.03
C SER A 69 -1.50 -2.28 -2.25
N ARG A 70 -0.29 -1.71 -2.10
CA ARG A 70 0.05 -0.29 -2.27
C ARG A 70 -0.37 0.63 -1.11
N ALA A 71 -0.47 0.12 0.11
CA ALA A 71 -0.76 0.93 1.30
C ALA A 71 0.12 2.20 1.39
N TYR A 72 1.40 2.12 1.01
CA TYR A 72 2.30 3.27 0.92
C TYR A 72 1.86 4.34 -0.10
N ALA A 73 1.42 3.93 -1.29
CA ALA A 73 0.93 4.87 -2.29
C ALA A 73 -0.39 5.50 -1.85
N ASP A 74 -1.28 4.72 -1.23
CA ASP A 74 -2.56 5.21 -0.71
C ASP A 74 -2.36 6.20 0.44
N LEU A 75 -1.43 5.92 1.36
CA LEU A 75 -1.07 6.81 2.47
C LEU A 75 -0.53 8.16 2.00
N LEU A 76 0.23 8.17 0.90
CA LEU A 76 0.76 9.40 0.31
C LEU A 76 -0.17 10.00 -0.75
N GLY A 77 -1.32 9.38 -1.03
CA GLY A 77 -2.25 9.80 -2.07
C GLY A 77 -1.63 9.80 -3.48
N LEU A 78 -0.68 8.92 -3.75
CA LEU A 78 0.10 8.88 -4.98
C LEU A 78 -0.58 8.03 -6.05
N ASN A 79 -0.84 8.64 -7.21
CA ASN A 79 -1.24 7.90 -8.40
C ASN A 79 -0.19 8.04 -9.51
N ILE A 80 0.54 6.96 -9.77
CA ILE A 80 1.52 6.87 -10.86
C ILE A 80 0.93 6.03 -11.99
N SER A 81 0.90 6.60 -13.18
CA SER A 81 0.61 5.87 -14.41
C SER A 81 1.71 6.07 -15.44
N LEU A 82 1.99 5.02 -16.19
CA LEU A 82 3.03 4.98 -17.21
C LEU A 82 2.36 4.73 -18.56
N THR A 83 2.57 5.65 -19.50
CA THR A 83 2.09 5.48 -20.88
C THR A 83 3.27 5.54 -21.84
N HIS A 84 3.09 4.88 -22.99
CA HIS A 84 4.08 4.84 -24.04
C HIS A 84 3.50 5.43 -25.33
N THR A 85 4.24 6.35 -25.94
CA THR A 85 3.86 6.97 -27.20
C THR A 85 5.08 7.07 -28.11
N GLY A 86 5.12 6.28 -29.18
CA GLY A 86 6.21 6.32 -30.17
C GLY A 86 7.56 5.88 -29.60
N ASN A 87 8.52 6.80 -29.45
CA ASN A 87 9.81 6.56 -28.78
C ASN A 87 9.89 7.18 -27.38
N THR A 88 8.77 7.75 -26.91
CA THR A 88 8.68 8.51 -25.66
C THR A 88 7.98 7.68 -24.60
N ARG A 89 8.46 7.77 -23.36
CA ARG A 89 7.77 7.27 -22.16
C ARG A 89 7.25 8.45 -21.36
N ILE A 90 5.97 8.40 -21.01
CA ILE A 90 5.30 9.45 -20.26
C ILE A 90 4.97 8.90 -18.88
N VAL A 91 5.46 9.57 -17.84
CA VAL A 91 5.19 9.29 -16.44
C VAL A 91 4.23 10.35 -15.94
N ASN A 92 2.99 9.95 -15.63
CA ASN A 92 2.03 10.84 -15.00
C ASN A 92 1.98 10.51 -13.51
N LEU A 93 2.28 11.50 -12.68
CA LEU A 93 2.18 11.40 -11.23
C LEU A 93 1.19 12.46 -10.72
N SER A 94 0.14 12.01 -10.02
CA SER A 94 -0.81 12.88 -9.32
C SER A 94 -0.58 12.79 -7.82
N ILE A 95 -0.50 13.95 -7.17
CA ILE A 95 -0.28 14.06 -5.71
C ILE A 95 -1.13 15.20 -5.12
N PRO A 96 -2.44 15.00 -4.97
CA PRO A 96 -3.38 16.09 -4.69
C PRO A 96 -3.13 16.84 -3.37
N ASN A 97 -2.30 16.31 -2.44
CA ASN A 97 -2.21 16.86 -1.07
C ASN A 97 -0.80 17.27 -0.61
N ILE A 98 0.25 17.32 -1.45
CA ILE A 98 1.60 17.62 -0.94
C ILE A 98 1.73 19.01 -0.28
N GLY A 99 1.09 20.06 -0.79
CA GLY A 99 1.24 21.41 -0.22
C GLY A 99 0.15 21.84 0.76
N ASN A 100 -0.77 20.96 1.17
CA ASN A 100 -1.79 21.25 2.19
C ASN A 100 -1.28 21.05 3.64
N GLY A 101 0.03 21.11 3.86
CA GLY A 101 0.66 20.90 5.18
C GLY A 101 0.76 19.43 5.62
N THR A 102 0.34 18.50 4.76
CA THR A 102 0.50 17.05 4.95
C THR A 102 1.97 16.70 4.82
N ASN A 103 2.67 16.52 5.94
CA ASN A 103 4.09 16.16 5.94
C ASN A 103 4.27 14.69 5.50
N PRO A 104 4.80 14.41 4.30
CA PRO A 104 4.94 13.04 3.81
C PRO A 104 5.83 12.19 4.72
N HIS A 105 6.83 12.82 5.35
CA HIS A 105 7.72 12.18 6.31
C HIS A 105 6.98 11.70 7.56
N TYR A 106 5.99 12.46 8.04
CA TYR A 106 5.19 12.07 9.21
C TYR A 106 4.33 10.83 8.92
N HIS A 107 3.59 10.80 7.81
CA HIS A 107 2.76 9.66 7.45
C HIS A 107 3.58 8.40 7.19
N MET A 108 4.75 8.58 6.58
CA MET A 108 5.71 7.52 6.37
C MET A 108 6.24 6.98 7.70
N GLN A 109 6.71 7.85 8.60
CA GLN A 109 7.22 7.44 9.91
C GLN A 109 6.14 6.72 10.72
N PHE A 110 4.90 7.21 10.70
CA PHE A 110 3.77 6.56 11.35
C PHE A 110 3.53 5.15 10.79
N TYR A 111 3.56 4.98 9.46
CA TYR A 111 3.42 3.66 8.85
C TYR A 111 4.57 2.73 9.22
N LYS A 112 5.81 3.21 9.19
CA LYS A 112 6.98 2.45 9.65
C LYS A 112 6.79 1.97 11.09
N ASP A 113 6.43 2.88 11.99
CA ASP A 113 6.23 2.56 13.40
C ASP A 113 5.09 1.54 13.56
N PHE A 114 4.02 1.65 12.78
CA PHE A 114 2.93 0.67 12.76
C PHE A 114 3.39 -0.72 12.29
N ILE A 115 4.11 -0.82 11.17
CA ILE A 115 4.63 -2.10 10.64
C ILE A 115 5.64 -2.73 11.61
N GLU A 116 6.57 -1.95 12.14
CA GLU A 116 7.59 -2.44 13.09
C GLU A 116 6.95 -2.85 14.42
N ARG A 117 5.99 -2.08 14.95
CA ARG A 117 5.38 -2.34 16.25
C ARG A 117 4.24 -3.33 16.24
N VAL A 118 3.50 -3.50 15.15
CA VAL A 118 2.32 -4.40 15.10
C VAL A 118 2.68 -5.66 14.35
N TYR A 119 3.23 -5.55 13.14
CA TYR A 119 3.44 -6.73 12.30
C TYR A 119 4.67 -7.53 12.70
N SER A 120 5.75 -6.85 13.12
CA SER A 120 6.99 -7.54 13.51
C SER A 120 6.92 -8.14 14.93
N SER A 121 6.25 -7.47 15.87
CA SER A 121 6.09 -7.98 17.25
C SER A 121 5.12 -9.16 17.36
N ASP A 122 4.00 -9.12 16.62
CA ASP A 122 2.86 -9.99 16.93
C ASP A 122 3.01 -11.39 16.32
N ASN A 123 3.90 -11.59 15.34
CA ASN A 123 3.93 -12.84 14.55
C ASN A 123 5.33 -13.43 14.32
N ASN A 124 6.39 -12.90 14.96
CA ASN A 124 7.77 -13.39 14.80
C ASN A 124 8.22 -13.38 13.31
N ILE A 125 7.67 -12.45 12.54
CA ILE A 125 7.99 -12.18 11.14
C ILE A 125 9.04 -11.08 11.13
N ASN A 126 10.15 -11.28 10.43
CA ASN A 126 11.13 -10.22 10.27
C ASN A 126 10.75 -9.39 9.04
N ILE A 127 10.28 -8.16 9.25
CA ILE A 127 9.98 -7.21 8.18
C ILE A 127 11.13 -6.23 8.08
N THR A 128 11.80 -6.21 6.94
CA THR A 128 12.87 -5.26 6.64
C THR A 128 12.38 -4.27 5.60
N LEU A 129 12.30 -3.01 6.02
CA LEU A 129 12.01 -1.87 5.17
C LEU A 129 13.31 -1.41 4.47
N ARG A 130 13.36 -1.44 3.15
CA ARG A 130 14.51 -1.00 2.33
C ARG A 130 14.11 0.24 1.55
N GLU A 131 14.93 1.28 1.59
CA GLU A 131 14.66 2.54 0.85
C GLU A 131 13.27 3.10 1.19
N PHE A 132 12.91 3.01 2.49
CA PHE A 132 11.63 3.49 3.02
C PHE A 132 11.70 5.01 3.26
N ASN A 133 11.69 5.73 2.14
CA ASN A 133 11.68 7.18 2.04
C ASN A 133 10.64 7.60 0.99
N ALA A 134 10.27 8.88 0.97
CA ALA A 134 9.34 9.47 0.00
C ALA A 134 9.93 9.60 -1.41
N THR A 135 10.78 8.65 -1.79
CA THR A 135 11.62 8.68 -2.97
C THR A 135 11.23 7.56 -3.93
N ILE A 136 10.96 7.93 -5.17
CA ILE A 136 10.63 7.02 -6.26
C ILE A 136 11.73 7.14 -7.31
N THR A 137 12.35 6.02 -7.66
CA THR A 137 13.36 5.93 -8.71
C THR A 137 12.77 5.25 -9.95
N LEU A 138 12.94 5.89 -11.10
CA LEU A 138 12.54 5.36 -12.40
C LEU A 138 13.71 4.61 -13.03
N SER A 139 13.60 3.30 -13.18
CA SER A 139 14.61 2.44 -13.81
C SER A 139 14.22 2.13 -15.26
N PRO A 140 15.16 2.08 -16.22
CA PRO A 140 16.62 2.16 -16.05
C PRO A 140 17.21 3.58 -16.12
N ILE A 141 16.37 4.60 -16.33
CA ILE A 141 16.84 6.00 -16.52
C ILE A 141 17.45 6.63 -15.26
N ASN A 142 17.24 6.00 -14.10
CA ASN A 142 17.71 6.42 -12.78
C ASN A 142 17.29 7.85 -12.40
N THR A 143 16.14 8.30 -12.88
CA THR A 143 15.51 9.55 -12.43
C THR A 143 14.91 9.32 -11.07
N THR A 144 15.22 10.18 -10.11
CA THR A 144 14.72 10.05 -8.74
C THR A 144 13.80 11.23 -8.42
N ILE A 145 12.60 10.92 -7.92
CA ILE A 145 11.58 11.87 -7.47
C ILE A 145 11.55 11.78 -5.95
N SER A 146 11.86 12.86 -5.25
CA SER A 146 11.79 12.96 -3.79
C SER A 146 10.70 13.94 -3.39
N LEU A 147 9.81 13.51 -2.52
CA LEU A 147 8.66 14.28 -2.08
C LEU A 147 8.87 14.76 -0.63
N ASP A 148 8.84 16.07 -0.42
CA ASP A 148 8.84 16.71 0.89
C ASP A 148 7.69 17.72 0.96
N THR A 149 7.27 18.05 2.18
CA THR A 149 6.17 18.95 2.57
C THR A 149 6.15 20.26 1.78
N ASN A 150 7.34 20.83 1.52
CA ASN A 150 7.47 22.11 0.83
C ASN A 150 8.24 22.01 -0.49
N ASN A 151 8.87 20.86 -0.76
CA ASN A 151 9.81 20.69 -1.86
C ASN A 151 9.55 19.36 -2.58
N THR A 152 9.13 19.44 -3.83
CA THR A 152 9.24 18.30 -4.75
C THR A 152 10.56 18.42 -5.50
N LYS A 153 11.44 17.44 -5.35
CA LYS A 153 12.76 17.41 -6.00
C LYS A 153 12.84 16.28 -7.00
N LEU A 154 13.18 16.58 -8.24
CA LEU A 154 13.53 15.58 -9.25
C LEU A 154 15.03 15.68 -9.53
N THR A 155 15.73 14.56 -9.64
CA THR A 155 17.16 14.52 -9.96
C THR A 155 17.44 13.54 -11.09
N ASN A 156 18.52 13.81 -11.84
CA ASN A 156 18.99 13.03 -12.98
C ASN A 156 18.00 13.06 -14.16
N LEU A 157 17.87 14.24 -14.77
CA LEU A 157 16.92 14.54 -15.85
C LEU A 157 17.54 14.46 -17.26
N SER A 158 18.61 13.67 -17.43
CA SER A 158 19.42 13.65 -18.67
C SER A 158 18.66 13.25 -19.94
N LEU A 159 17.61 12.43 -19.81
CA LEU A 159 16.78 11.96 -20.91
C LEU A 159 15.40 12.65 -20.97
N LEU A 160 15.19 13.68 -20.15
CA LEU A 160 13.92 14.41 -20.10
C LEU A 160 13.76 15.25 -21.37
N SER A 161 12.62 15.10 -22.05
CA SER A 161 12.27 15.91 -23.22
C SER A 161 11.17 16.92 -22.91
N GLU A 162 10.26 16.59 -22.00
CA GLU A 162 9.16 17.47 -21.61
C GLU A 162 8.82 17.30 -20.14
N PHE A 163 8.50 18.41 -19.50
CA PHE A 163 7.88 18.45 -18.19
C PHE A 163 6.64 19.34 -18.22
N SER A 164 5.55 18.80 -17.69
CA SER A 164 4.28 19.50 -17.55
C SER A 164 3.84 19.45 -16.09
N LEU A 165 3.40 20.58 -15.53
CA LEU A 165 2.93 20.69 -14.15
C LEU A 165 1.67 21.53 -14.05
N VAL A 166 0.74 21.06 -13.24
CA VAL A 166 -0.47 21.80 -12.87
C VAL A 166 -0.53 21.96 -11.35
N LEU A 167 -0.49 23.21 -10.90
CA LEU A 167 -0.70 23.56 -9.50
C LEU A 167 -2.04 24.24 -9.30
N LYS A 168 -2.66 23.99 -8.16
CA LYS A 168 -3.84 24.69 -7.68
C LYS A 168 -3.46 25.51 -6.44
N THR A 169 -3.99 26.72 -6.36
CA THR A 169 -3.80 27.62 -5.22
C THR A 169 -5.11 28.31 -4.83
N ASN A 170 -5.17 28.73 -3.57
CA ASN A 170 -6.30 29.49 -3.03
C ASN A 170 -6.12 31.00 -3.18
N GLU A 171 -5.06 31.44 -3.86
CA GLU A 171 -4.83 32.86 -4.11
C GLU A 171 -5.83 33.41 -5.14
N THR A 172 -6.44 34.55 -4.79
CA THR A 172 -7.41 35.25 -5.63
C THR A 172 -6.77 36.25 -6.57
N ALA A 173 -5.54 36.68 -6.28
CA ALA A 173 -4.78 37.58 -7.15
C ALA A 173 -4.23 36.84 -8.36
N ILE A 174 -4.26 37.49 -9.53
CA ILE A 174 -3.51 37.00 -10.70
C ILE A 174 -2.02 37.18 -10.39
N PRO A 175 -1.19 36.13 -10.52
CA PRO A 175 0.22 36.24 -10.19
C PRO A 175 0.97 37.10 -11.21
N ILE A 176 1.96 37.84 -10.73
CA ILE A 176 3.00 38.41 -11.59
C ILE A 176 4.01 37.29 -11.88
N VAL A 177 4.25 37.02 -13.15
CA VAL A 177 5.16 35.95 -13.60
C VAL A 177 6.50 36.53 -14.01
N THR A 178 7.59 36.02 -13.43
CA THR A 178 8.96 36.41 -13.79
C THR A 178 9.76 35.15 -14.19
N PRO A 179 9.82 34.84 -15.49
CA PRO A 179 10.65 33.75 -16.00
C PRO A 179 12.12 34.18 -16.20
N SER A 180 13.04 33.26 -16.00
CA SER A 180 14.46 33.39 -16.34
C SER A 180 14.94 32.08 -16.94
N PHE A 181 15.27 32.05 -18.23
CA PHE A 181 15.57 30.83 -18.96
C PHE A 181 16.81 30.94 -19.82
N ASP A 182 17.58 29.87 -19.85
CA ASP A 182 18.54 29.60 -20.90
C ASP A 182 17.84 28.76 -21.98
N ALA A 183 17.88 29.19 -23.24
CA ALA A 183 17.24 28.49 -24.35
C ALA A 183 17.79 27.05 -24.48
N GLY A 184 16.89 26.08 -24.69
CA GLY A 184 17.31 24.68 -24.90
C GLY A 184 16.20 23.76 -25.39
N ALA A 185 16.44 22.44 -25.34
CA ALA A 185 15.63 21.43 -26.00
C ALA A 185 14.49 20.83 -25.14
N ILE A 186 14.41 21.19 -23.86
CA ILE A 186 13.43 20.61 -22.93
C ILE A 186 12.20 21.50 -22.91
N SER A 187 11.04 20.93 -23.22
CA SER A 187 9.77 21.66 -23.16
C SER A 187 9.27 21.74 -21.71
N LEU A 188 9.09 22.96 -21.19
CA LEU A 188 8.46 23.23 -19.90
C LEU A 188 7.06 23.80 -20.10
N ASN A 189 6.06 23.17 -19.48
CA ASN A 189 4.68 23.64 -19.45
C ASN A 189 4.20 23.72 -17.98
N ILE A 190 3.93 24.92 -17.48
CA ILE A 190 3.41 25.10 -16.11
C ILE A 190 2.09 25.86 -16.17
N ALA A 191 1.09 25.35 -15.46
CA ALA A 191 -0.19 26.01 -15.27
C ALA A 191 -0.49 26.19 -13.77
N ILE A 192 -1.03 27.35 -13.41
CA ILE A 192 -1.57 27.63 -12.08
C ILE A 192 -3.08 27.83 -12.21
N LEU A 193 -3.82 27.11 -11.37
CA LEU A 193 -5.27 27.16 -11.24
C LEU A 193 -5.66 27.88 -9.95
N ASN A 194 -6.81 28.55 -9.97
CA ASN A 194 -7.48 29.07 -8.76
C ASN A 194 -8.30 27.99 -8.04
N GLU A 195 -9.02 28.36 -6.97
CA GLU A 195 -9.91 27.45 -6.23
C GLU A 195 -11.00 26.81 -7.09
N SER A 196 -11.47 27.53 -8.12
CA SER A 196 -12.51 27.09 -9.06
C SER A 196 -11.97 26.26 -10.24
N ASP A 197 -10.70 25.82 -10.17
CA ASP A 197 -10.00 25.09 -11.23
C ASP A 197 -9.83 25.88 -12.55
N GLU A 198 -9.96 27.21 -12.51
CA GLU A 198 -9.71 28.07 -13.66
C GLU A 198 -8.22 28.43 -13.77
N VAL A 199 -7.68 28.40 -14.98
CA VAL A 199 -6.29 28.76 -15.25
C VAL A 199 -6.09 30.27 -15.05
N ILE A 200 -5.31 30.63 -14.04
CA ILE A 200 -4.95 32.03 -13.74
C ILE A 200 -3.56 32.41 -14.26
N SER A 201 -2.73 31.42 -14.60
CA SER A 201 -1.41 31.67 -15.19
C SER A 201 -0.88 30.45 -15.93
N THR A 202 -0.17 30.70 -17.03
CA THR A 202 0.55 29.66 -17.77
C THR A 202 1.93 30.16 -18.18
N THR A 203 2.91 29.25 -18.16
CA THR A 203 4.24 29.48 -18.70
C THR A 203 4.61 28.31 -19.60
N VAL A 204 5.00 28.61 -20.83
CA VAL A 204 5.52 27.64 -21.80
C VAL A 204 6.89 28.12 -22.27
N ALA A 205 7.90 27.27 -22.18
CA ALA A 205 9.26 27.61 -22.57
C ALA A 205 10.06 26.39 -23.05
N SER A 206 11.07 26.64 -23.87
CA SER A 206 12.07 25.64 -24.25
C SER A 206 13.38 25.97 -23.55
N VAL A 207 13.80 25.10 -22.63
CA VAL A 207 14.89 25.38 -21.69
C VAL A 207 16.06 24.41 -21.80
N SER A 208 17.23 24.88 -21.37
CA SER A 208 18.44 24.08 -21.25
C SER A 208 18.40 23.22 -19.99
N GLY A 209 18.76 21.94 -20.10
CA GLY A 209 18.93 21.04 -18.94
C GLY A 209 20.20 21.31 -18.12
N SER A 210 21.11 22.16 -18.60
CA SER A 210 22.37 22.54 -17.95
C SER A 210 22.41 24.01 -17.49
N GLY A 211 21.42 24.82 -17.86
CA GLY A 211 21.32 26.23 -17.47
C GLY A 211 20.65 26.44 -16.11
N ALA A 212 20.73 27.66 -15.55
CA ALA A 212 20.01 28.01 -14.32
C ALA A 212 18.65 28.62 -14.70
N ASN A 213 17.61 27.79 -14.80
CA ASN A 213 16.29 28.21 -15.22
C ASN A 213 15.38 28.39 -14.01
N SER A 214 14.56 29.44 -14.00
CA SER A 214 13.57 29.64 -12.94
C SER A 214 12.28 30.30 -13.44
N ILE A 215 11.19 30.06 -12.71
CA ILE A 215 9.90 30.73 -12.90
C ILE A 215 9.39 31.13 -11.53
N THR A 216 9.17 32.42 -11.32
CA THR A 216 8.57 32.94 -10.09
C THR A 216 7.16 33.44 -10.37
N TYR A 217 6.19 32.96 -9.59
CA TYR A 217 4.81 33.45 -9.56
C TYR A 217 4.58 34.18 -8.24
N ALA A 218 4.40 35.50 -8.30
CA ALA A 218 4.21 36.34 -7.12
C ALA A 218 2.76 36.82 -6.97
N PHE A 219 2.17 36.54 -5.81
CA PHE A 219 0.83 36.95 -5.40
C PHE A 219 0.97 37.99 -4.28
N GLY A 220 0.49 39.22 -4.50
CA GLY A 220 0.48 40.25 -3.43
C GLY A 220 1.84 40.51 -2.75
N GLY A 221 2.96 40.36 -3.47
CA GLY A 221 4.32 40.74 -3.05
C GLY A 221 5.06 39.79 -2.09
N ALA A 222 4.37 39.10 -1.17
CA ALA A 222 5.01 38.22 -0.18
C ALA A 222 4.74 36.71 -0.41
N LYS A 223 3.73 36.39 -1.21
CA LYS A 223 3.33 35.02 -1.48
C LYS A 223 3.88 34.59 -2.83
N ILE A 224 4.69 33.55 -2.84
CA ILE A 224 5.45 33.16 -4.03
C ILE A 224 5.43 31.65 -4.23
N VAL A 225 5.41 31.26 -5.50
CA VAL A 225 5.70 29.91 -5.98
C VAL A 225 6.90 30.03 -6.91
N ILE A 226 7.99 29.35 -6.57
CA ILE A 226 9.24 29.36 -7.33
C ILE A 226 9.47 27.96 -7.91
N PHE A 227 9.70 27.91 -9.20
CA PHE A 227 10.17 26.74 -9.92
C PHE A 227 11.63 26.96 -10.29
N GLU A 228 12.51 26.06 -9.89
CA GLU A 228 13.90 26.05 -10.30
C GLU A 228 14.18 24.79 -11.10
N PHE A 229 14.89 24.93 -12.21
CA PHE A 229 15.20 23.86 -13.14
C PHE A 229 16.61 23.99 -13.71
N GLY A 230 17.36 22.89 -13.69
CA GLY A 230 18.66 22.77 -14.37
C GLY A 230 19.78 22.24 -13.49
N GLN A 231 21.03 22.36 -13.95
CA GLN A 231 22.17 21.83 -13.21
C GLN A 231 22.41 22.60 -11.91
N THR A 232 22.35 21.87 -10.80
CA THR A 232 22.88 22.37 -9.51
C THR A 232 24.40 22.43 -9.58
N SER A 233 25.03 23.21 -8.69
CA SER A 233 26.50 23.33 -8.56
C SER A 233 27.26 22.00 -8.37
N ILE A 234 26.53 20.90 -8.16
CA ILE A 234 27.01 19.53 -7.97
C ILE A 234 26.89 18.69 -9.28
N GLY A 235 26.52 19.30 -10.40
CA GLY A 235 26.50 18.66 -11.73
C GLY A 235 25.28 17.79 -12.04
N THR A 236 24.39 17.56 -11.07
CA THR A 236 23.11 16.87 -11.29
C THR A 236 22.02 17.87 -11.69
N SER A 237 21.44 17.70 -12.87
CA SER A 237 20.22 18.39 -13.27
C SER A 237 19.10 18.04 -12.29
N SER A 238 18.53 19.06 -11.65
CA SER A 238 17.41 18.91 -10.76
C SER A 238 16.31 19.90 -11.04
N MET A 239 15.12 19.55 -10.58
CA MET A 239 14.00 20.46 -10.49
C MET A 239 13.61 20.60 -9.02
N VAL A 240 13.35 21.81 -8.59
CA VAL A 240 12.88 22.14 -7.23
C VAL A 240 11.68 23.07 -7.34
N ILE A 241 10.65 22.77 -6.56
CA ILE A 241 9.45 23.60 -6.45
C ILE A 241 9.37 24.06 -5.01
N SER A 242 9.39 25.38 -4.80
CA SER A 242 9.39 26.00 -3.47
C SER A 242 8.22 26.97 -3.36
N THR A 243 7.47 26.93 -2.25
CA THR A 243 6.30 27.81 -2.08
C THR A 243 6.27 28.47 -0.70
N THR A 244 5.73 29.68 -0.62
CA THR A 244 5.41 30.36 0.66
C THR A 244 3.92 30.30 1.00
N ILE A 245 3.13 29.63 0.16
CA ILE A 245 1.70 29.40 0.30
C ILE A 245 1.36 27.92 0.10
N PRO A 246 0.22 27.45 0.65
CA PRO A 246 -0.32 26.14 0.32
C PRO A 246 -0.61 26.02 -1.18
N VAL A 247 -0.16 24.93 -1.78
CA VAL A 247 -0.46 24.58 -3.18
C VAL A 247 -0.83 23.10 -3.30
N GLU A 248 -1.83 22.80 -4.11
CA GLU A 248 -2.19 21.42 -4.45
C GLU A 248 -1.56 21.04 -5.79
N TYR A 249 -0.88 19.89 -5.83
CA TYR A 249 -0.30 19.34 -7.06
C TYR A 249 -1.36 18.47 -7.74
N ARG A 250 -2.04 19.01 -8.76
CA ARG A 250 -3.06 18.26 -9.49
C ARG A 250 -2.43 17.14 -10.33
N GLY A 251 -1.24 17.40 -10.83
CA GLY A 251 -0.39 16.39 -11.40
C GLY A 251 0.79 16.99 -12.13
N PHE A 252 1.78 16.15 -12.39
CA PHE A 252 2.83 16.45 -13.34
C PHE A 252 3.06 15.27 -14.28
N SER A 253 3.56 15.60 -15.45
CA SER A 253 3.91 14.66 -16.49
C SER A 253 5.38 14.83 -16.85
N LEU A 254 6.11 13.73 -16.91
CA LEU A 254 7.50 13.67 -17.37
C LEU A 254 7.57 12.83 -18.62
N SER A 255 8.05 13.41 -19.72
CA SER A 255 8.32 12.67 -20.94
C SER A 255 9.81 12.41 -21.08
N PHE A 256 10.18 11.15 -21.28
CA PHE A 256 11.55 10.71 -21.46
C PHE A 256 11.77 10.08 -22.84
N LEU A 257 12.91 10.37 -23.43
CA LEU A 257 13.46 9.64 -24.58
C LEU A 257 14.19 8.41 -24.04
N SER A 258 13.49 7.28 -23.87
CA SER A 258 14.04 6.09 -23.18
C SER A 258 13.70 4.77 -23.87
N PRO A 259 14.61 3.77 -23.83
CA PRO A 259 14.30 2.39 -24.18
C PRO A 259 13.27 1.77 -23.22
N SER A 260 12.64 0.68 -23.68
CA SER A 260 11.67 -0.13 -22.94
C SER A 260 12.37 -1.26 -22.16
N PRO A 261 11.91 -1.67 -20.97
CA PRO A 261 10.79 -1.14 -20.17
C PRO A 261 11.23 -0.11 -19.10
N LEU A 262 10.30 0.77 -18.68
CA LEU A 262 10.46 1.69 -17.55
C LEU A 262 9.71 1.14 -16.33
N SER A 263 10.32 1.12 -15.15
CA SER A 263 9.70 0.74 -13.89
C SER A 263 9.91 1.82 -12.82
N ALA A 264 8.92 2.00 -11.95
CA ALA A 264 9.05 2.84 -10.75
C ALA A 264 9.40 1.95 -9.55
N ILE A 265 10.41 2.35 -8.78
CA ILE A 265 10.96 1.62 -7.63
C ILE A 265 10.99 2.57 -6.44
N GLY A 266 10.51 2.17 -5.26
CA GLY A 266 10.60 2.98 -4.03
C GLY A 266 9.80 2.38 -2.88
N GLY A 267 10.19 2.68 -1.63
CA GLY A 267 9.46 2.22 -0.44
C GLY A 267 9.38 0.69 -0.31
N ASN A 268 10.47 -0.02 -0.64
CA ASN A 268 10.46 -1.47 -0.74
C ASN A 268 10.31 -2.13 0.64
N VAL A 269 9.41 -3.10 0.76
CA VAL A 269 9.26 -3.92 1.96
C VAL A 269 9.64 -5.37 1.64
N SER A 270 10.60 -5.92 2.38
CA SER A 270 10.96 -7.34 2.32
C SER A 270 10.52 -8.04 3.58
N ILE A 271 9.80 -9.14 3.43
CA ILE A 271 9.26 -9.94 4.53
C ILE A 271 10.00 -11.28 4.53
N ALA A 272 10.65 -11.59 5.65
CA ALA A 272 11.30 -12.88 5.86
C ALA A 272 10.58 -13.62 7.00
N SER A 273 9.79 -14.63 6.63
CA SER A 273 9.23 -15.56 7.61
C SER A 273 10.23 -16.66 7.93
N ARG A 274 10.33 -17.04 9.21
CA ARG A 274 11.14 -18.19 9.64
C ARG A 274 10.47 -19.54 9.31
N SER A 275 9.21 -19.57 8.85
CA SER A 275 8.56 -20.81 8.43
C SER A 275 8.80 -21.08 6.93
N THR A 276 9.67 -22.04 6.65
CA THR A 276 9.89 -22.60 5.31
C THR A 276 8.59 -23.22 4.77
N ASN A 277 8.09 -22.66 3.66
CA ASN A 277 7.07 -23.17 2.72
C ASN A 277 5.89 -22.20 2.52
N SER A 278 6.16 -21.09 1.83
CA SER A 278 5.15 -20.36 1.06
C SER A 278 5.38 -20.66 -0.42
N THR A 279 4.72 -21.70 -0.94
CA THR A 279 4.63 -21.91 -2.40
C THR A 279 3.45 -21.12 -2.94
N LYS A 280 3.79 -20.07 -3.69
CA LYS A 280 2.86 -19.25 -4.45
C LYS A 280 2.24 -20.09 -5.57
N ASN A 281 0.94 -20.38 -5.48
CA ASN A 281 0.15 -20.86 -6.63
C ASN A 281 -0.97 -19.84 -6.91
N THR A 282 -0.58 -18.64 -7.32
CA THR A 282 -1.52 -17.63 -7.80
C THR A 282 -1.88 -17.91 -9.25
N LYS A 283 -3.10 -18.40 -9.50
CA LYS A 283 -3.85 -17.97 -10.69
C LYS A 283 -4.30 -16.55 -10.39
N ILE A 284 -3.66 -15.58 -11.03
CA ILE A 284 -4.10 -14.19 -11.01
C ILE A 284 -5.49 -14.17 -11.68
N LEU A 285 -6.54 -13.94 -10.90
CA LEU A 285 -7.86 -13.63 -11.44
C LEU A 285 -7.82 -12.16 -11.86
N LEU A 286 -7.66 -11.94 -13.17
CA LEU A 286 -8.02 -10.66 -13.78
C LEU A 286 -9.52 -10.45 -13.51
N ALA A 287 -9.86 -9.32 -12.87
CA ALA A 287 -11.24 -8.90 -12.74
C ALA A 287 -11.84 -8.78 -14.14
N LYS A 288 -12.85 -9.60 -14.44
CA LYS A 288 -13.71 -9.43 -15.60
C LYS A 288 -14.75 -8.40 -15.20
N GLU A 289 -14.74 -7.25 -15.87
CA GLU A 289 -15.83 -6.27 -15.76
C GLU A 289 -17.15 -6.95 -16.17
N SER A 290 -18.18 -6.70 -15.36
CA SER A 290 -19.57 -7.11 -15.56
C SER A 290 -20.24 -6.34 -16.68
#